data_AF-A0A7W0RV32-F1
#
_entry.id   AF-A0A7W0RV32-F1
#
_cell.length_a   1.000
_cell.length_b   1.000
_cell.length_c   1.000
_cell.angle_alpha   90.00
_cell.angle_beta   90.00
_cell.angle_gamma   90.00
#
_symmetry.space_group_name_H-M   'P 1'
#
loop_
_entity.id
_entity.type
_entity.pdbx_description
1 polymer ?
#
loop_
_entity_poly.entity_id
_entity_poly.type
_entity_poly.pdbx_seq_one_letter_code
_entity_poly.pdbx_strand_id
1 'polypeptide(L)'
;MNAPAPELRFADDRVGPVLERARWAAGAFAELDRAATRRIARSVAEAGFGKAQAYAEWAVRETGFGVVDHKRLKNELCSRGIFEAYAGDDFVGPIAEADRKIVRLARPSGVILALTPSTNPIATLFAKAVLAMLTRNAVVFSPHPMAKDCSADAADALAAAARAAGAPDGVIQVVREPSVALVVQLMQDPRVDLVLATGGPAMVEAAYRSGHPALGVGPGNAPAFVHASADLAATARRLVASKSFDNSVLCTNESVVLAQASVADKLLDALRAAKAHVCTPEETAKLRAALWDAEGAFDVAGALGKDAGTIARRAGIAAAPGSLVLVAPIERVQPEEPFAREKLAPVIGFARVADVGQAGAAARAMMRSAGRG
;
A
#
# COMPACT_ATOMS: atom_id res chain seq x y z
N MET A 1 15.81 23.71 22.24
CA MET A 1 14.72 24.70 22.21
C MET A 1 13.81 24.31 21.06
N ASN A 2 12.66 23.70 21.36
CA ASN A 2 11.71 23.28 20.34
C ASN A 2 11.06 24.53 19.74
N ALA A 3 11.19 24.71 18.43
CA ALA A 3 10.40 25.70 17.71
C ALA A 3 8.91 25.38 17.95
N PRO A 4 8.07 26.38 18.26
CA PRO A 4 6.63 26.16 18.38
C PRO A 4 6.08 25.62 17.06
N ALA A 5 5.14 24.68 17.15
CA ALA A 5 4.40 24.20 15.98
C ALA A 5 3.77 25.41 15.26
N PRO A 6 3.83 25.48 13.93
CA PRO A 6 3.21 26.59 13.21
C PRO A 6 1.72 26.63 13.55
N GLU A 7 1.25 27.75 14.09
CA GLU A 7 -0.18 28.04 14.21
C GLU A 7 -0.80 27.87 12.82
N LEU A 8 -1.78 26.97 12.70
CA LEU A 8 -2.65 26.82 11.53
C LEU A 8 -3.42 28.15 11.36
N ARG A 9 -2.84 29.08 10.59
CA ARG A 9 -3.31 30.47 10.56
C ARG A 9 -4.60 30.70 9.76
N PHE A 10 -5.15 29.70 9.08
CA PHE A 10 -6.51 29.74 8.55
C PHE A 10 -7.09 28.32 8.51
N ALA A 11 -8.24 28.12 9.16
CA ALA A 11 -9.01 26.89 9.01
C ALA A 11 -9.48 26.80 7.56
N ASP A 12 -9.23 25.68 6.90
CA ASP A 12 -9.75 25.44 5.56
C ASP A 12 -11.27 25.27 5.62
N ASP A 13 -12.00 26.22 5.04
CA ASP A 13 -13.46 26.30 5.07
C ASP A 13 -14.14 25.05 4.46
N ARG A 14 -13.41 24.22 3.71
CA ARG A 14 -13.93 22.98 3.13
C ARG A 14 -14.12 21.87 4.17
N VAL A 15 -13.40 21.92 5.30
CA VAL A 15 -13.45 20.87 6.35
C VAL A 15 -14.82 20.79 7.00
N GLY A 16 -15.41 21.95 7.31
CA GLY A 16 -16.75 22.08 7.90
C GLY A 16 -17.82 21.28 7.14
N PRO A 17 -18.13 21.65 5.90
CA PRO A 17 -19.19 21.03 5.12
C PRO A 17 -18.98 19.54 4.83
N VAL A 18 -17.74 19.10 4.56
CA VAL A 18 -17.43 17.69 4.25
C VAL A 18 -17.71 16.78 5.45
N LEU A 19 -17.26 17.18 6.63
CA LEU A 19 -17.41 16.36 7.84
C LEU A 19 -18.82 16.43 8.44
N GLU A 20 -19.53 17.54 8.29
CA GLU A 20 -20.96 17.62 8.65
C GLU A 20 -21.79 16.64 7.83
N ARG A 21 -21.58 16.62 6.51
CA ARG A 21 -22.25 15.67 5.63
C ARG A 21 -21.88 14.23 5.98
N ALA A 22 -20.60 13.96 6.27
CA ALA A 22 -20.15 12.62 6.67
C ALA A 22 -20.80 12.17 7.99
N ARG A 23 -20.91 13.07 8.97
CA ARG A 23 -21.57 12.80 10.26
C ARG A 23 -23.04 12.46 10.09
N TRP A 24 -23.76 13.25 9.31
CA TRP A 24 -25.17 12.97 9.01
C TRP A 24 -25.30 11.60 8.31
N ALA A 25 -24.48 11.35 7.28
CA ALA A 25 -24.50 10.10 6.54
C ALA A 25 -24.18 8.89 7.42
N ALA A 26 -23.18 9.00 8.30
CA ALA A 26 -22.81 7.95 9.25
C ALA A 26 -23.96 7.62 10.21
N GLY A 27 -24.64 8.65 10.74
CA GLY A 27 -25.81 8.45 11.60
C GLY A 27 -26.94 7.74 10.88
N ALA A 28 -27.30 8.18 9.68
CA ALA A 28 -28.34 7.54 8.87
C ALA A 28 -27.95 6.11 8.45
N PHE A 29 -26.67 5.87 8.14
CA PHE A 29 -26.21 4.56 7.68
C PHE A 29 -26.13 3.53 8.82
N ALA A 30 -25.83 3.96 10.05
CA ALA A 30 -25.77 3.10 11.22
C ALA A 30 -27.10 2.39 11.52
N GLU A 31 -28.23 3.03 11.18
CA GLU A 31 -29.59 2.50 11.39
C GLU A 31 -30.01 1.44 10.36
N LEU A 32 -29.25 1.26 9.28
CA LEU A 32 -29.60 0.28 8.25
C LEU A 32 -29.37 -1.16 8.73
N ASP A 33 -30.30 -2.03 8.34
CA ASP A 33 -30.21 -3.46 8.63
C ASP A 33 -29.12 -4.17 7.80
N ARG A 34 -28.92 -5.46 8.10
CA ARG A 34 -27.92 -6.29 7.42
C ARG A 34 -28.19 -6.41 5.92
N ALA A 35 -29.45 -6.53 5.51
CA ALA A 35 -29.81 -6.75 4.11
C ALA A 35 -29.52 -5.50 3.26
N ALA A 36 -29.91 -4.32 3.75
CA ALA A 36 -29.61 -3.03 3.14
C ALA A 36 -28.10 -2.76 3.10
N THR A 37 -27.41 -2.96 4.23
CA THR A 37 -25.94 -2.78 4.32
C THR A 37 -25.20 -3.65 3.30
N ARG A 38 -25.54 -4.94 3.21
CA ARG A 38 -24.91 -5.86 2.26
C ARG A 38 -25.23 -5.54 0.80
N ARG A 39 -26.44 -5.10 0.50
CA ARG A 39 -26.80 -4.62 -0.85
C ARG A 39 -25.95 -3.43 -1.27
N ILE A 40 -25.78 -2.44 -0.37
CA ILE A 40 -24.95 -1.26 -0.62
C ILE A 40 -23.48 -1.68 -0.83
N ALA A 41 -22.92 -2.47 0.08
CA ALA A 41 -21.53 -2.94 -0.03
C ALA A 41 -21.28 -3.74 -1.31
N ARG A 42 -22.22 -4.61 -1.71
CA ARG A 42 -22.16 -5.33 -2.99
C ARG A 42 -22.16 -4.38 -4.18
N SER A 43 -23.07 -3.39 -4.19
CA SER A 43 -23.14 -2.39 -5.28
C SER A 43 -21.82 -1.64 -5.46
N VAL A 44 -21.21 -1.21 -4.34
CA VAL A 44 -19.90 -0.56 -4.34
C VAL A 44 -18.81 -1.51 -4.84
N ALA A 45 -18.80 -2.77 -4.39
CA ALA A 45 -17.82 -3.75 -4.83
C ALA A 45 -17.92 -4.05 -6.33
N GLU A 46 -19.12 -4.25 -6.86
CA GLU A 46 -19.33 -4.50 -8.30
C GLU A 46 -19.02 -3.27 -9.16
N ALA A 47 -19.33 -2.06 -8.67
CA ALA A 47 -18.96 -0.82 -9.36
C ALA A 47 -17.43 -0.65 -9.47
N GLY A 48 -16.71 -0.97 -8.39
CA GLY A 48 -15.24 -1.00 -8.40
C GLY A 48 -14.69 -2.06 -9.36
N PHE A 49 -15.22 -3.28 -9.30
CA PHE A 49 -14.81 -4.39 -10.15
C PHE A 49 -15.04 -4.08 -11.64
N GLY A 50 -16.22 -3.59 -12.00
CA GLY A 50 -16.59 -3.26 -13.38
C GLY A 50 -15.73 -2.15 -14.02
N LYS A 51 -15.09 -1.31 -13.20
CA LYS A 51 -14.18 -0.24 -13.65
C LYS A 51 -12.69 -0.56 -13.41
N ALA A 52 -12.36 -1.77 -12.96
CA ALA A 52 -11.01 -2.13 -12.53
C ALA A 52 -9.94 -1.87 -13.60
N GLN A 53 -10.22 -2.20 -14.86
CA GLN A 53 -9.32 -1.96 -15.99
C GLN A 53 -9.12 -0.47 -16.27
N ALA A 54 -10.21 0.28 -16.42
CA ALA A 54 -10.14 1.70 -16.75
C ALA A 54 -9.34 2.50 -15.70
N TYR A 55 -9.55 2.21 -14.42
CA TYR A 55 -8.79 2.84 -13.34
C TYR A 55 -7.36 2.33 -13.22
N ALA A 56 -7.06 1.09 -13.62
CA ALA A 56 -5.69 0.60 -13.71
C ALA A 56 -4.88 1.39 -14.74
N GLU A 57 -5.45 1.57 -15.94
CA GLU A 57 -4.83 2.38 -16.98
C GLU A 57 -4.67 3.84 -16.56
N TRP A 58 -5.70 4.44 -15.95
CA TRP A 58 -5.63 5.83 -15.49
C TRP A 58 -4.57 6.00 -14.40
N ALA A 59 -4.55 5.13 -13.38
CA ALA A 59 -3.55 5.21 -12.32
C ALA A 59 -2.12 5.11 -12.87
N VAL A 60 -1.85 4.22 -13.83
CA VAL A 60 -0.53 4.13 -14.47
C VAL A 60 -0.21 5.41 -15.24
N ARG A 61 -1.15 5.98 -15.99
CA ARG A 61 -0.94 7.24 -16.72
C ARG A 61 -0.67 8.43 -15.81
N GLU A 62 -1.43 8.57 -14.72
CA GLU A 62 -1.35 9.71 -13.80
C GLU A 62 -0.10 9.64 -12.91
N THR A 63 0.18 8.46 -12.35
CA THR A 63 1.30 8.29 -11.40
C THR A 63 2.62 7.96 -12.11
N GLY A 64 2.55 7.39 -13.31
CA GLY A 64 3.70 6.80 -13.99
C GLY A 64 4.24 5.52 -13.34
N PHE A 65 3.48 4.89 -12.43
CA PHE A 65 3.94 3.73 -11.65
C PHE A 65 3.24 2.44 -12.05
N GLY A 66 4.01 1.36 -12.13
CA GLY A 66 3.48 0.00 -12.22
C GLY A 66 3.08 -0.46 -13.61
N VAL A 67 2.25 -1.50 -13.65
CA VAL A 67 1.82 -2.24 -14.83
C VAL A 67 0.31 -2.36 -14.81
N VAL A 68 -0.34 -2.01 -15.92
CA VAL A 68 -1.82 -1.97 -16.03
C VAL A 68 -2.44 -3.30 -15.62
N ASP A 69 -1.98 -4.44 -16.14
CA ASP A 69 -2.55 -5.75 -15.83
C ASP A 69 -2.44 -6.10 -14.35
N HIS A 70 -1.32 -5.76 -13.71
CA HIS A 70 -1.13 -5.98 -12.27
C HIS A 70 -2.03 -5.07 -11.44
N LYS A 71 -2.21 -3.80 -11.84
CA LYS A 71 -3.16 -2.90 -11.18
C LYS A 71 -4.61 -3.33 -11.39
N ARG A 72 -4.99 -3.84 -12.57
CA ARG A 72 -6.32 -4.41 -12.82
C ARG A 72 -6.61 -5.52 -11.83
N LEU A 73 -5.71 -6.51 -11.73
CA LEU A 73 -5.86 -7.61 -10.78
C LEU A 73 -6.01 -7.12 -9.34
N LYS A 74 -5.18 -6.16 -8.91
CA LYS A 74 -5.32 -5.56 -7.58
C LYS A 74 -6.68 -4.89 -7.38
N ASN A 75 -7.16 -4.14 -8.37
CA ASN A 75 -8.44 -3.45 -8.29
C ASN A 75 -9.61 -4.46 -8.20
N GLU A 76 -9.56 -5.55 -8.96
CA GLU A 76 -10.53 -6.65 -8.92
C GLU A 76 -10.54 -7.34 -7.54
N LEU A 77 -9.37 -7.68 -7.02
CA LEU A 77 -9.22 -8.31 -5.71
C LEU A 77 -9.63 -7.37 -4.57
N CYS A 78 -9.30 -6.08 -4.65
CA CYS A 78 -9.63 -5.10 -3.63
C CYS A 78 -11.07 -4.55 -3.71
N SER A 79 -11.84 -4.94 -4.73
CA SER A 79 -13.26 -4.60 -4.84
C SER A 79 -14.13 -5.83 -4.54
N ARG A 80 -14.45 -6.63 -5.56
CA ARG A 80 -15.26 -7.84 -5.40
C ARG A 80 -14.56 -8.89 -4.54
N GLY A 81 -13.25 -9.07 -4.69
CA GLY A 81 -12.50 -10.05 -3.88
C GLY A 81 -12.60 -9.80 -2.37
N ILE A 82 -12.52 -8.54 -1.93
CA ILE A 82 -12.72 -8.16 -0.52
C ILE A 82 -14.16 -8.42 -0.08
N PHE A 83 -15.15 -8.04 -0.90
CA PHE A 83 -16.55 -8.30 -0.56
C PHE A 83 -16.83 -9.80 -0.40
N GLU A 84 -16.28 -10.64 -1.29
CA GLU A 84 -16.41 -12.10 -1.25
C GLU A 84 -15.69 -12.69 -0.03
N ALA A 85 -14.50 -12.20 0.31
CA ALA A 85 -13.73 -12.66 1.47
C ALA A 85 -14.51 -12.49 2.79
N TYR A 86 -15.31 -11.43 2.91
CA TYR A 86 -16.14 -11.14 4.09
C TYR A 86 -17.62 -11.47 3.88
N ALA A 87 -17.97 -12.25 2.84
CA ALA A 87 -19.36 -12.53 2.51
C ALA A 87 -20.08 -13.34 3.61
N GLY A 88 -19.35 -14.16 4.38
CA GLY A 88 -19.88 -14.96 5.48
C GLY A 88 -20.13 -14.18 6.78
N ASP A 89 -19.51 -13.02 6.94
CA ASP A 89 -19.52 -12.30 8.21
C ASP A 89 -20.80 -11.46 8.41
N ASP A 90 -21.09 -11.18 9.68
CA ASP A 90 -22.15 -10.28 10.12
C ASP A 90 -21.56 -9.15 10.97
N PHE A 91 -21.55 -7.94 10.40
CA PHE A 91 -21.09 -6.71 11.06
C PHE A 91 -22.25 -5.82 11.54
N VAL A 92 -23.47 -6.35 11.53
CA VAL A 92 -24.69 -5.59 11.82
C VAL A 92 -25.44 -6.18 13.00
N GLY A 93 -25.75 -7.48 12.95
CA GLY A 93 -26.58 -8.16 13.93
C GLY A 93 -25.90 -8.35 15.30
N PRO A 94 -26.70 -8.62 16.35
CA PRO A 94 -26.18 -9.06 17.64
C PRO A 94 -25.51 -10.44 17.51
N ILE A 95 -24.38 -10.63 18.19
CA ILE A 95 -23.67 -11.90 18.30
C ILE A 95 -23.87 -12.43 19.71
N ALA A 96 -24.60 -13.54 19.86
CA ALA A 96 -24.86 -14.16 21.15
C ALA A 96 -23.83 -15.25 21.47
N GLU A 97 -23.16 -15.11 22.62
CA GLU A 97 -22.24 -16.10 23.20
C GLU A 97 -22.93 -16.71 24.43
N ALA A 98 -23.81 -17.70 24.18
CA ALA A 98 -24.75 -18.24 25.17
C ALA A 98 -24.06 -18.91 26.37
N ASP A 99 -22.96 -19.60 26.12
CA ASP A 99 -22.09 -20.23 27.12
C ASP A 99 -21.50 -19.20 28.10
N ARG A 100 -21.15 -18.01 27.58
CA ARG A 100 -20.61 -16.90 28.35
C ARG A 100 -21.67 -15.96 28.89
N LYS A 101 -22.94 -16.13 28.49
CA LYS A 101 -24.06 -15.22 28.78
C LYS A 101 -23.77 -13.78 28.33
N ILE A 102 -23.11 -13.61 27.19
CA ILE A 102 -22.73 -12.33 26.61
C ILE A 102 -23.47 -12.11 25.29
N VAL A 103 -23.95 -10.89 25.05
CA VAL A 103 -24.39 -10.44 23.73
C VAL A 103 -23.48 -9.31 23.30
N ARG A 104 -22.88 -9.44 22.12
CA ARG A 104 -22.05 -8.41 21.51
C ARG A 104 -22.86 -7.69 20.44
N LEU A 105 -22.82 -6.36 20.49
CA LEU A 105 -23.49 -5.49 19.54
C LEU A 105 -22.44 -4.81 18.66
N ALA A 106 -22.54 -4.99 17.34
CA ALA A 106 -21.66 -4.33 16.40
C ALA A 106 -22.06 -2.85 16.26
N ARG A 107 -21.15 -1.95 16.63
CA ARG A 107 -21.31 -0.50 16.49
C ARG A 107 -20.32 0.03 15.45
N PRO A 108 -20.77 0.77 14.41
CA PRO A 108 -19.85 1.45 13.50
C PRO A 108 -18.98 2.47 14.25
N SER A 109 -17.77 2.70 13.76
CA SER A 109 -16.91 3.77 14.28
C SER A 109 -17.54 5.15 14.04
N GLY A 110 -18.17 5.34 12.89
CA GLY A 110 -18.80 6.60 12.47
C GLY A 110 -18.17 7.15 11.19
N VAL A 111 -17.44 8.26 11.29
CA VAL A 111 -16.75 8.92 10.19
C VAL A 111 -15.28 8.48 10.15
N ILE A 112 -14.90 7.88 9.03
CA ILE A 112 -13.53 7.44 8.75
C ILE A 112 -12.84 8.44 7.84
N LEU A 113 -11.69 8.96 8.25
CA LEU A 113 -10.76 9.65 7.34
C LEU A 113 -9.77 8.62 6.77
N ALA A 114 -9.79 8.43 5.45
CA ALA A 114 -9.00 7.40 4.78
C ALA A 114 -7.94 8.01 3.85
N LEU A 115 -6.65 7.86 4.20
CA LEU A 115 -5.55 8.26 3.33
C LEU A 115 -5.28 7.19 2.27
N THR A 116 -5.05 7.56 1.01
CA THR A 116 -4.66 6.61 -0.05
C THR A 116 -3.29 6.96 -0.66
N PRO A 117 -2.40 5.96 -0.88
CA PRO A 117 -1.05 6.21 -1.36
C PRO A 117 -1.00 6.34 -2.89
N SER A 118 0.09 6.90 -3.43
CA SER A 118 0.33 6.96 -4.89
C SER A 118 0.67 5.61 -5.52
N THR A 119 1.13 4.62 -4.74
CA THR A 119 1.52 3.29 -5.24
C THR A 119 0.30 2.41 -5.56
N ASN A 120 -0.72 2.47 -4.71
CA ASN A 120 -1.96 1.68 -4.78
C ASN A 120 -3.22 2.55 -4.66
N PRO A 121 -3.37 3.63 -5.45
CA PRO A 121 -4.39 4.65 -5.19
C PRO A 121 -5.81 4.06 -5.26
N ILE A 122 -6.09 3.29 -6.31
CA ILE A 122 -7.42 2.74 -6.59
C ILE A 122 -7.70 1.50 -5.73
N ALA A 123 -6.77 0.54 -5.69
CA ALA A 123 -6.96 -0.69 -4.91
C ALA A 123 -7.17 -0.40 -3.41
N THR A 124 -6.40 0.52 -2.82
CA THR A 124 -6.60 0.93 -1.41
C THR A 124 -7.94 1.64 -1.21
N LEU A 125 -8.35 2.50 -2.15
CA LEU A 125 -9.64 3.18 -2.10
C LEU A 125 -10.79 2.19 -2.15
N PHE A 126 -10.76 1.23 -3.08
CA PHE A 126 -11.78 0.19 -3.22
C PHE A 126 -11.91 -0.66 -1.97
N ALA A 127 -10.78 -1.16 -1.45
CA ALA A 127 -10.79 -1.98 -0.24
C ALA A 127 -11.38 -1.23 0.96
N LYS A 128 -10.95 0.02 1.18
CA LYS A 128 -11.44 0.85 2.28
C LYS A 128 -12.92 1.21 2.12
N ALA A 129 -13.38 1.50 0.91
CA ALA A 129 -14.78 1.81 0.64
C ALA A 129 -15.68 0.60 0.90
N VAL A 130 -15.32 -0.58 0.35
CA VAL A 130 -16.09 -1.81 0.56
C VAL A 130 -16.17 -2.17 2.04
N LEU A 131 -15.04 -2.12 2.76
CA LEU A 131 -15.00 -2.39 4.20
C LEU A 131 -15.81 -1.37 5.02
N ALA A 132 -15.74 -0.08 4.69
CA ALA A 132 -16.55 0.95 5.34
C ALA A 132 -18.05 0.71 5.13
N MET A 133 -18.45 0.31 3.91
CA MET A 133 -19.85 -0.02 3.62
C MET A 133 -20.32 -1.27 4.37
N LEU A 134 -19.51 -2.34 4.40
CA LEU A 134 -19.82 -3.57 5.14
C LEU A 134 -20.06 -3.31 6.64
N THR A 135 -19.44 -2.26 7.17
CA THR A 135 -19.43 -1.92 8.60
C THR A 135 -20.24 -0.68 8.95
N ARG A 136 -21.05 -0.15 8.01
CA ARG A 136 -21.94 1.02 8.21
C ARG A 136 -21.22 2.31 8.61
N ASN A 137 -20.01 2.54 8.09
CA ASN A 137 -19.25 3.76 8.31
C ASN A 137 -19.36 4.71 7.11
N ALA A 138 -19.34 6.02 7.37
CA ALA A 138 -19.06 7.01 6.33
C ALA A 138 -17.54 7.14 6.15
N VAL A 139 -17.07 7.36 4.92
CA VAL A 139 -15.64 7.49 4.63
C VAL A 139 -15.35 8.75 3.80
N VAL A 140 -14.37 9.52 4.24
CA VAL A 140 -13.81 10.67 3.53
C VAL A 140 -12.40 10.30 3.08
N PHE A 141 -12.19 10.20 1.77
CA PHE A 141 -10.89 9.88 1.19
C PHE A 141 -10.02 11.12 1.05
N SER A 142 -8.74 11.00 1.41
CA SER A 142 -7.71 11.98 1.11
C SER A 142 -6.61 11.30 0.29
N PRO A 143 -6.61 11.51 -1.04
CA PRO A 143 -5.65 10.85 -1.91
C PRO A 143 -4.29 11.53 -1.87
N HIS A 144 -3.26 10.77 -2.22
CA HIS A 144 -1.94 11.35 -2.49
C HIS A 144 -2.03 12.32 -3.70
N PRO A 145 -1.37 13.50 -3.66
CA PRO A 145 -1.44 14.48 -4.76
C PRO A 145 -1.09 13.92 -6.16
N MET A 146 -0.17 12.96 -6.24
CA MET A 146 0.22 12.28 -7.49
C MET A 146 -0.83 11.33 -8.09
N ALA A 147 -1.94 11.09 -7.39
CA ALA A 147 -3.00 10.18 -7.83
C ALA A 147 -4.39 10.73 -7.49
N LYS A 148 -4.51 12.05 -7.36
CA LYS A 148 -5.71 12.70 -6.84
C LYS A 148 -6.88 12.61 -7.81
N ASP A 149 -6.64 12.66 -9.11
CA ASP A 149 -7.70 12.76 -10.11
C ASP A 149 -8.38 11.41 -10.32
N CYS A 150 -7.61 10.34 -10.58
CA CYS A 150 -8.16 9.00 -10.69
C CYS A 150 -8.81 8.52 -9.38
N SER A 151 -8.25 8.89 -8.22
CA SER A 151 -8.85 8.54 -6.92
C SER A 151 -10.15 9.29 -6.66
N ALA A 152 -10.23 10.57 -7.04
CA ALA A 152 -11.45 11.35 -6.87
C ALA A 152 -12.58 10.81 -7.74
N ASP A 153 -12.32 10.55 -9.02
CA ASP A 153 -13.31 9.95 -9.93
C ASP A 153 -13.76 8.57 -9.45
N ALA A 154 -12.83 7.74 -8.97
CA ALA A 154 -13.15 6.44 -8.39
C ALA A 154 -14.06 6.56 -7.16
N ALA A 155 -13.77 7.50 -6.23
CA ALA A 155 -14.64 7.74 -5.08
C ALA A 155 -16.04 8.20 -5.50
N ASP A 156 -16.15 9.08 -6.50
CA ASP A 156 -17.45 9.54 -7.01
C ASP A 156 -18.26 8.39 -7.63
N ALA A 157 -17.60 7.52 -8.39
CA ALA A 157 -18.23 6.34 -8.98
C ALA A 157 -18.77 5.39 -7.91
N LEU A 158 -17.99 5.14 -6.86
CA LEU A 158 -18.43 4.32 -5.74
C LEU A 158 -19.55 5.00 -4.93
N ALA A 159 -19.48 6.32 -4.72
CA ALA A 159 -20.53 7.09 -4.06
C ALA A 159 -21.85 7.03 -4.84
N ALA A 160 -21.80 7.14 -6.17
CA ALA A 160 -22.97 6.99 -7.02
C ALA A 160 -23.58 5.59 -6.93
N ALA A 161 -22.76 4.54 -6.94
CA ALA A 161 -23.20 3.16 -6.78
C ALA A 161 -23.82 2.88 -5.40
N ALA A 162 -23.24 3.45 -4.34
CA ALA A 162 -23.77 3.37 -2.98
C ALA A 162 -25.15 4.03 -2.89
N ARG A 163 -25.29 5.27 -3.40
CA ARG A 163 -26.57 5.99 -3.42
C ARG A 163 -27.64 5.26 -4.22
N ALA A 164 -27.30 4.76 -5.41
CA ALA A 164 -28.23 3.98 -6.22
C ALA A 164 -28.74 2.71 -5.51
N ALA A 165 -27.93 2.16 -4.60
CA ALA A 165 -28.30 1.01 -3.77
C ALA A 165 -29.04 1.38 -2.46
N GLY A 166 -29.28 2.67 -2.21
CA GLY A 166 -30.02 3.18 -1.05
C GLY A 166 -29.17 3.68 0.10
N ALA A 167 -27.87 3.92 -0.10
CA ALA A 167 -27.03 4.54 0.92
C ALA A 167 -27.32 6.04 1.05
N PRO A 168 -27.18 6.63 2.26
CA PRO A 168 -27.32 8.07 2.44
C PRO A 168 -26.27 8.85 1.64
N ASP A 169 -26.63 10.04 1.16
CA ASP A 169 -25.67 10.90 0.45
C ASP A 169 -24.51 11.31 1.38
N GLY A 170 -23.31 11.38 0.84
CA GLY A 170 -22.10 11.69 1.61
C GLY A 170 -21.49 10.53 2.40
N VAL A 171 -22.00 9.30 2.24
CA VAL A 171 -21.40 8.10 2.87
C VAL A 171 -20.00 7.78 2.32
N ILE A 172 -19.72 8.16 1.06
CA ILE A 172 -18.40 8.13 0.44
C ILE A 172 -18.13 9.54 -0.09
N GLN A 173 -17.03 10.16 0.34
CA GLN A 173 -16.59 11.49 -0.08
C GLN A 173 -15.09 11.48 -0.37
N VAL A 174 -14.61 12.50 -1.09
CA VAL A 174 -13.19 12.64 -1.42
C VAL A 174 -12.73 14.09 -1.40
N VAL A 175 -11.54 14.31 -0.88
CA VAL A 175 -10.81 15.57 -0.96
C VAL A 175 -10.11 15.65 -2.31
N ARG A 176 -10.61 16.52 -3.21
CA ARG A 176 -10.08 16.66 -4.57
C ARG A 176 -8.73 17.37 -4.64
N GLU A 177 -8.55 18.38 -3.81
CA GLU A 177 -7.31 19.17 -3.76
C GLU A 177 -6.65 18.98 -2.38
N PRO A 178 -5.97 17.84 -2.17
CA PRO A 178 -5.33 17.53 -0.89
C PRO A 178 -4.09 18.41 -0.69
N SER A 179 -3.95 18.95 0.52
CA SER A 179 -2.73 19.62 0.98
C SER A 179 -2.38 19.12 2.38
N VAL A 180 -1.10 19.13 2.76
CA VAL A 180 -0.69 18.65 4.10
C VAL A 180 -1.47 19.36 5.21
N ALA A 181 -1.64 20.69 5.09
CA ALA A 181 -2.41 21.48 6.05
C ALA A 181 -3.88 21.01 6.16
N LEU A 182 -4.55 20.81 5.02
CA LEU A 182 -5.93 20.33 5.00
C LEU A 182 -6.05 18.93 5.61
N VAL A 183 -5.17 18.00 5.25
CA VAL A 183 -5.25 16.63 5.77
C VAL A 183 -4.99 16.62 7.28
N VAL A 184 -4.03 17.41 7.78
CA VAL A 184 -3.78 17.55 9.22
C VAL A 184 -5.02 18.12 9.93
N GLN A 185 -5.65 19.14 9.37
CA GLN A 185 -6.87 19.71 9.94
C GLN A 185 -8.02 18.70 9.96
N LEU A 186 -8.22 17.92 8.88
CA LEU A 186 -9.20 16.84 8.83
C LEU A 186 -8.91 15.77 9.88
N MET A 187 -7.64 15.38 10.04
CA MET A 187 -7.24 14.36 11.02
C MET A 187 -7.56 14.79 12.44
N GLN A 188 -7.39 16.07 12.77
CA GLN A 188 -7.57 16.63 14.12
C GLN A 188 -9.00 17.08 14.44
N ASP A 189 -9.91 16.97 13.47
CA ASP A 189 -11.28 17.47 13.63
C ASP A 189 -12.11 16.51 14.52
N PRO A 190 -12.82 17.01 15.55
CA PRO A 190 -13.62 16.20 16.47
C PRO A 190 -14.74 15.37 15.78
N ARG A 191 -15.06 15.69 14.52
CA ARG A 191 -16.07 14.95 13.74
C ARG A 191 -15.52 13.70 13.07
N VAL A 192 -14.21 13.44 13.10
CA VAL A 192 -13.61 12.17 12.67
C VAL A 192 -13.57 11.20 13.86
N ASP A 193 -13.94 9.94 13.63
CA ASP A 193 -13.92 8.91 14.68
C ASP A 193 -12.75 7.92 14.52
N LEU A 194 -12.24 7.77 13.30
CA LEU A 194 -11.17 6.83 12.98
C LEU A 194 -10.35 7.33 11.78
N VAL A 195 -9.02 7.26 11.89
CA VAL A 195 -8.10 7.54 10.77
C VAL A 195 -7.53 6.23 10.24
N LEU A 196 -7.72 5.95 8.94
CA LEU A 196 -7.06 4.85 8.23
C LEU A 196 -5.89 5.39 7.40
N ALA A 197 -4.69 5.38 7.97
CA ALA A 197 -3.51 6.00 7.38
C ALA A 197 -2.69 5.00 6.55
N THR A 198 -2.85 5.06 5.22
CA THR A 198 -1.99 4.33 4.27
C THR A 198 -1.17 5.33 3.48
N GLY A 199 0.10 5.50 3.86
CA GLY A 199 0.99 6.49 3.27
C GLY A 199 2.39 6.39 3.87
N GLY A 200 3.23 7.40 3.59
CA GLY A 200 4.59 7.46 4.12
C GLY A 200 4.62 7.65 5.65
N PRO A 201 5.77 7.38 6.29
CA PRO A 201 5.93 7.43 7.76
C PRO A 201 5.43 8.72 8.40
N ALA A 202 5.68 9.88 7.77
CA ALA A 202 5.27 11.18 8.29
C ALA A 202 3.74 11.34 8.39
N MET A 203 2.98 10.82 7.42
CA MET A 203 1.51 10.88 7.45
C MET A 203 0.92 9.91 8.48
N VAL A 204 1.57 8.75 8.66
CA VAL A 204 1.18 7.77 9.67
C VAL A 204 1.44 8.31 11.07
N GLU A 205 2.61 8.92 11.29
CA GLU A 205 2.94 9.62 12.53
C GLU A 205 1.96 10.77 12.82
N ALA A 206 1.59 11.56 11.80
CA ALA A 206 0.58 12.60 11.93
C ALA A 206 -0.79 12.03 12.34
N ALA A 207 -1.20 10.90 11.76
CA ALA A 207 -2.45 10.22 12.14
C ALA A 207 -2.43 9.76 13.60
N TYR A 208 -1.33 9.17 14.08
CA TYR A 208 -1.18 8.78 15.49
C TYR A 208 -1.10 9.99 16.46
N ARG A 209 -0.78 11.18 15.96
CA ARG A 209 -0.79 12.44 16.73
C ARG A 209 -2.07 13.25 16.59
N SER A 210 -3.06 12.73 15.87
CA SER A 210 -4.29 13.46 15.56
C SER A 210 -5.22 13.68 16.75
N GLY A 211 -5.08 12.87 17.81
CA GLY A 211 -6.02 12.83 18.93
C GLY A 211 -7.16 11.82 18.74
N HIS A 212 -7.22 11.14 17.59
CA HIS A 212 -8.21 10.13 17.25
C HIS A 212 -7.59 8.73 17.18
N PRO A 213 -8.38 7.65 17.38
CA PRO A 213 -7.94 6.31 17.02
C PRO A 213 -7.43 6.26 15.58
N ALA A 214 -6.25 5.70 15.38
CA ALA A 214 -5.61 5.60 14.08
C ALA A 214 -5.13 4.17 13.82
N LEU A 215 -5.41 3.69 12.61
CA LEU A 215 -4.85 2.46 12.05
C LEU A 215 -3.90 2.84 10.92
N GLY A 216 -2.63 2.98 11.28
CA GLY A 216 -1.54 3.24 10.35
C GLY A 216 -0.91 1.94 9.84
N VAL A 217 -0.30 2.02 8.66
CA VAL A 217 0.60 0.97 8.16
C VAL A 217 2.02 1.50 8.08
N GLY A 218 3.00 0.67 8.42
CA GLY A 218 4.42 1.01 8.32
C GLY A 218 5.01 0.77 6.92
N PRO A 219 6.19 1.35 6.62
CA PRO A 219 6.96 0.99 5.44
C PRO A 219 7.41 -0.48 5.51
N GLY A 220 7.55 -1.12 4.36
CA GLY A 220 8.09 -2.46 4.27
C GLY A 220 9.61 -2.47 4.30
N ASN A 221 10.21 -3.64 4.58
CA ASN A 221 11.59 -3.94 4.21
C ASN A 221 11.79 -5.46 4.36
N ALA A 222 11.22 -6.26 3.46
CA ALA A 222 11.09 -7.70 3.68
C ALA A 222 12.38 -8.48 3.35
N PRO A 223 13.00 -9.20 4.30
CA PRO A 223 14.10 -10.13 4.01
C PRO A 223 13.55 -11.50 3.63
N ALA A 224 14.13 -12.13 2.60
CA ALA A 224 13.82 -13.49 2.19
C ALA A 224 15.04 -14.41 2.40
N PHE A 225 14.99 -15.30 3.40
CA PHE A 225 16.04 -16.28 3.64
C PHE A 225 15.83 -17.53 2.77
N VAL A 226 16.88 -17.96 2.07
CA VAL A 226 16.89 -19.19 1.28
C VAL A 226 17.85 -20.19 1.91
N HIS A 227 17.28 -21.17 2.59
CA HIS A 227 17.99 -22.30 3.21
C HIS A 227 18.51 -23.28 2.15
N ALA A 228 19.56 -24.02 2.48
CA ALA A 228 20.18 -25.00 1.57
C ALA A 228 19.23 -26.12 1.11
N SER A 229 18.15 -26.39 1.85
CA SER A 229 17.13 -27.40 1.49
C SER A 229 16.04 -26.89 0.55
N ALA A 230 16.08 -25.62 0.13
CA ALA A 230 15.03 -25.04 -0.70
C ALA A 230 15.08 -25.58 -2.14
N ASP A 231 13.91 -25.73 -2.76
CA ASP A 231 13.81 -25.87 -4.22
C ASP A 231 14.20 -24.54 -4.85
N LEU A 232 15.45 -24.44 -5.33
CA LEU A 232 16.02 -23.20 -5.85
C LEU A 232 15.32 -22.70 -7.12
N ALA A 233 14.85 -23.61 -7.97
CA ALA A 233 14.17 -23.24 -9.21
C ALA A 233 12.77 -22.66 -8.92
N ALA A 234 12.00 -23.31 -8.04
CA ALA A 234 10.71 -22.78 -7.59
C ALA A 234 10.87 -21.48 -6.79
N THR A 235 11.89 -21.41 -5.94
CA THR A 235 12.21 -20.21 -5.13
C THR A 235 12.53 -19.02 -6.03
N ALA A 236 13.43 -19.19 -7.02
CA ALA A 236 13.78 -18.14 -7.98
C ALA A 236 12.55 -17.62 -8.76
N ARG A 237 11.70 -18.53 -9.26
CA ARG A 237 10.45 -18.13 -9.96
C ARG A 237 9.53 -17.29 -9.07
N ARG A 238 9.36 -17.68 -7.81
CA ARG A 238 8.50 -16.95 -6.84
C ARG A 238 9.09 -15.59 -6.49
N LEU A 239 10.39 -15.52 -6.22
CA LEU A 239 11.08 -14.26 -5.94
C LEU A 239 10.95 -13.28 -7.11
N VAL A 240 11.20 -13.74 -8.35
CA VAL A 240 11.06 -12.87 -9.53
C VAL A 240 9.61 -12.47 -9.75
N ALA A 241 8.65 -13.40 -9.64
CA ALA A 241 7.23 -13.09 -9.83
C ALA A 241 6.72 -12.08 -8.80
N SER A 242 7.03 -12.27 -7.51
CA SER A 242 6.70 -11.32 -6.44
C SER A 242 7.35 -9.97 -6.72
N LYS A 243 8.68 -9.97 -6.88
CA LYS A 243 9.46 -8.73 -6.99
C LYS A 243 9.14 -7.92 -8.25
N SER A 244 8.72 -8.56 -9.34
CA SER A 244 8.35 -7.87 -10.57
C SER A 244 6.88 -7.44 -10.62
N PHE A 245 6.05 -7.93 -9.69
CA PHE A 245 4.62 -7.60 -9.66
C PHE A 245 4.41 -6.09 -9.44
N ASP A 246 3.62 -5.50 -10.32
CA ASP A 246 3.39 -4.06 -10.44
C ASP A 246 4.67 -3.20 -10.38
N ASN A 247 5.78 -3.68 -10.95
CA ASN A 247 7.10 -3.05 -10.84
C ASN A 247 7.55 -2.81 -9.39
N SER A 248 7.25 -3.77 -8.51
CA SER A 248 7.63 -3.79 -7.09
C SER A 248 7.06 -2.66 -6.23
N VAL A 249 5.94 -2.02 -6.60
CA VAL A 249 5.38 -0.92 -5.79
C VAL A 249 4.58 -1.38 -4.56
N LEU A 250 4.58 -2.68 -4.25
CA LEU A 250 3.99 -3.22 -3.02
C LEU A 250 5.07 -3.25 -1.92
N CYS A 251 4.74 -2.71 -0.74
CA CYS A 251 5.61 -2.74 0.44
C CYS A 251 5.91 -4.16 0.96
N THR A 252 5.12 -5.14 0.53
CA THR A 252 5.33 -6.55 0.88
C THR A 252 6.38 -7.24 0.01
N ASN A 253 6.84 -6.60 -1.07
CA ASN A 253 7.85 -7.20 -1.94
C ASN A 253 9.21 -7.29 -1.23
N GLU A 254 9.96 -8.33 -1.60
CA GLU A 254 11.25 -8.62 -1.00
C GLU A 254 12.26 -7.49 -1.30
N SER A 255 12.95 -7.04 -0.25
CA SER A 255 14.03 -6.07 -0.35
C SER A 255 15.38 -6.73 -0.55
N VAL A 256 15.63 -7.82 0.17
CA VAL A 256 16.92 -8.53 0.18
C VAL A 256 16.69 -10.03 0.25
N VAL A 257 17.41 -10.77 -0.60
CA VAL A 257 17.57 -12.22 -0.49
C VAL A 257 18.80 -12.51 0.36
N LEU A 258 18.62 -13.29 1.43
CA LEU A 258 19.67 -13.83 2.28
C LEU A 258 19.87 -15.29 1.88
N ALA A 259 20.84 -15.58 1.04
CA ALA A 259 21.06 -16.94 0.53
C ALA A 259 22.13 -17.66 1.36
N GLN A 260 21.83 -18.88 1.81
CA GLN A 260 22.84 -19.70 2.47
C GLN A 260 24.02 -19.96 1.53
N ALA A 261 25.25 -19.78 2.02
CA ALA A 261 26.46 -19.77 1.21
C ALA A 261 26.62 -21.01 0.32
N SER A 262 26.21 -22.18 0.81
CA SER A 262 26.26 -23.46 0.08
C SER A 262 25.36 -23.54 -1.16
N VAL A 263 24.35 -22.67 -1.28
CA VAL A 263 23.41 -22.65 -2.41
C VAL A 263 23.35 -21.31 -3.15
N ALA A 264 24.09 -20.30 -2.69
CA ALA A 264 24.01 -18.95 -3.22
C ALA A 264 24.30 -18.85 -4.73
N ASP A 265 25.36 -19.51 -5.23
CA ASP A 265 25.69 -19.50 -6.66
C ASP A 265 24.60 -20.16 -7.51
N LYS A 266 24.14 -21.34 -7.07
CA LYS A 266 23.06 -22.07 -7.75
C LYS A 266 21.75 -21.27 -7.76
N LEU A 267 21.48 -20.51 -6.70
CA LEU A 267 20.31 -19.62 -6.64
C LEU A 267 20.45 -18.44 -7.61
N LEU A 268 21.64 -17.84 -7.74
CA LEU A 268 21.88 -16.78 -8.73
C LEU A 268 21.66 -17.29 -10.16
N ASP A 269 22.09 -18.52 -10.47
CA ASP A 269 21.82 -19.14 -11.77
C ASP A 269 20.33 -19.41 -11.98
N ALA A 270 19.63 -19.91 -10.96
CA ALA A 270 18.18 -20.08 -11.01
C ALA A 270 17.43 -18.74 -11.20
N LEU A 271 17.91 -17.66 -10.59
CA LEU A 271 17.37 -16.30 -10.77
C LEU A 271 17.57 -15.80 -12.21
N ARG A 272 18.75 -16.03 -12.81
CA ARG A 272 18.98 -15.74 -14.24
C ARG A 272 18.00 -16.49 -15.13
N ALA A 273 17.82 -17.79 -14.89
CA ALA A 273 16.85 -18.62 -15.61
C ALA A 273 15.40 -18.13 -15.43
N ALA A 274 15.08 -17.52 -14.28
CA ALA A 274 13.79 -16.91 -13.99
C ALA A 274 13.63 -15.47 -14.52
N LYS A 275 14.52 -15.00 -15.41
CA LYS A 275 14.53 -13.64 -16.00
C LYS A 275 14.96 -12.52 -15.05
N ALA A 276 15.80 -12.80 -14.07
CA ALA A 276 16.51 -11.75 -13.33
C ALA A 276 17.86 -11.43 -13.99
N HIS A 277 18.25 -10.15 -14.02
CA HIS A 277 19.60 -9.74 -14.38
C HIS A 277 20.45 -9.66 -13.10
N VAL A 278 21.45 -10.53 -12.96
CA VAL A 278 22.38 -10.49 -11.83
C VAL A 278 23.51 -9.54 -12.17
N CYS A 279 23.55 -8.40 -11.50
CA CYS A 279 24.52 -7.35 -11.73
C CYS A 279 25.95 -7.81 -11.41
N THR A 280 26.90 -7.44 -12.26
CA THR A 280 28.33 -7.50 -11.93
C THR A 280 28.69 -6.47 -10.84
N PRO A 281 29.90 -6.51 -10.25
CA PRO A 281 30.33 -5.47 -9.32
C PRO A 281 30.29 -4.05 -9.94
N GLU A 282 30.67 -3.91 -11.21
CA GLU A 282 30.63 -2.64 -11.93
C GLU A 282 29.18 -2.17 -12.15
N GLU A 283 28.30 -3.07 -12.60
CA GLU A 283 26.88 -2.78 -12.78
C GLU A 283 26.19 -2.44 -11.45
N THR A 284 26.59 -3.08 -10.36
CA THR A 284 26.07 -2.79 -9.02
C THR A 284 26.46 -1.38 -8.57
N ALA A 285 27.69 -0.94 -8.86
CA ALA A 285 28.12 0.43 -8.58
C ALA A 285 27.37 1.46 -9.44
N LYS A 286 27.19 1.19 -10.74
CA LYS A 286 26.38 2.01 -11.64
C LYS A 286 24.92 2.11 -11.18
N LEU A 287 24.32 0.98 -10.81
CA LEU A 287 22.96 0.92 -10.30
C LEU A 287 22.83 1.73 -9.01
N ARG A 288 23.80 1.64 -8.11
CA ARG A 288 23.82 2.44 -6.87
C ARG A 288 23.81 3.93 -7.16
N ALA A 289 24.71 4.40 -8.03
CA ALA A 289 24.80 5.82 -8.41
C ALA A 289 23.57 6.33 -9.17
N ALA A 290 22.81 5.45 -9.83
CA ALA A 290 21.58 5.81 -10.53
C ALA A 290 20.35 5.89 -9.62
N LEU A 291 20.34 5.13 -8.52
CA LEU A 291 19.19 5.01 -7.62
C LEU A 291 19.26 5.89 -6.37
N TRP A 292 20.46 6.30 -5.97
CA TRP A 292 20.65 7.17 -4.82
C TRP A 292 21.56 8.34 -5.17
N ASP A 293 21.23 9.54 -4.68
CA ASP A 293 22.09 10.71 -4.78
C ASP A 293 23.27 10.67 -3.79
N ALA A 294 24.09 11.73 -3.79
CA ALA A 294 25.26 11.83 -2.92
C ALA A 294 24.90 11.87 -1.43
N GLU A 295 23.69 12.36 -1.11
CA GLU A 295 23.11 12.44 0.22
C GLU A 295 22.41 11.13 0.64
N GLY A 296 22.30 10.16 -0.28
CA GLY A 296 21.70 8.86 -0.06
C GLY A 296 20.17 8.85 -0.13
N ALA A 297 19.54 9.89 -0.68
CA ALA A 297 18.12 9.92 -0.97
C ALA A 297 17.80 9.10 -2.22
N PHE A 298 16.69 8.35 -2.17
CA PHE A 298 16.28 7.48 -3.26
C PHE A 298 15.62 8.27 -4.39
N ASP A 299 15.98 7.95 -5.64
CA ASP A 299 15.40 8.56 -6.82
C ASP A 299 13.96 8.06 -7.07
N VAL A 300 13.00 8.77 -6.49
CA VAL A 300 11.58 8.45 -6.67
C VAL A 300 11.15 8.67 -8.13
N ALA A 301 11.64 9.72 -8.78
CA ALA A 301 11.13 10.17 -10.07
C ALA A 301 11.37 9.18 -11.21
N GLY A 302 12.48 8.45 -11.21
CA GLY A 302 12.75 7.49 -12.28
C GLY A 302 13.25 6.13 -11.84
N ALA A 303 13.06 5.74 -10.57
CA ALA A 303 13.14 4.35 -10.15
C ALA A 303 11.82 3.81 -9.59
N LEU A 304 11.05 4.59 -8.80
CA LEU A 304 9.85 4.09 -8.15
C LEU A 304 8.81 3.63 -9.18
N GLY A 305 8.41 2.36 -9.07
CA GLY A 305 7.41 1.76 -9.96
C GLY A 305 7.79 1.70 -11.45
N LYS A 306 9.05 1.92 -11.80
CA LYS A 306 9.57 1.72 -13.16
C LYS A 306 9.99 0.28 -13.36
N ASP A 307 9.87 -0.21 -14.59
CA ASP A 307 10.31 -1.56 -14.93
C ASP A 307 11.85 -1.69 -14.87
N ALA A 308 12.33 -2.92 -14.69
CA ALA A 308 13.76 -3.21 -14.56
C ALA A 308 14.58 -2.76 -15.78
N GLY A 309 14.01 -2.82 -16.99
CA GLY A 309 14.68 -2.39 -18.21
C GLY A 309 14.89 -0.88 -18.26
N THR A 310 13.88 -0.10 -17.83
CA THR A 310 13.98 1.36 -17.69
C THR A 310 15.06 1.76 -16.68
N ILE A 311 15.10 1.10 -15.52
CA ILE A 311 16.12 1.35 -14.50
C ILE A 311 17.51 0.99 -15.03
N ALA A 312 17.67 -0.18 -15.67
CA ALA A 312 18.94 -0.61 -16.24
C ALA A 312 19.48 0.36 -17.29
N ARG A 313 18.63 0.81 -18.24
CA ARG A 313 19.03 1.79 -19.26
C ARG A 313 19.52 3.09 -18.63
N ARG A 314 18.81 3.60 -17.63
CA ARG A 314 19.21 4.83 -16.93
C ARG A 314 20.53 4.66 -16.17
N ALA A 315 20.77 3.49 -15.60
CA ALA A 315 22.04 3.16 -14.94
C ALA A 315 23.19 2.85 -15.93
N GLY A 316 22.94 2.83 -17.25
CA GLY A 316 23.96 2.42 -18.23
C GLY A 316 24.33 0.94 -18.13
N ILE A 317 23.37 0.10 -17.75
CA ILE A 317 23.51 -1.35 -17.61
C ILE A 317 22.89 -2.04 -18.82
N ALA A 318 23.65 -2.92 -19.47
CA ALA A 318 23.19 -3.74 -20.58
C ALA A 318 22.45 -4.98 -20.06
N ALA A 319 21.29 -4.78 -19.43
CA ALA A 319 20.49 -5.87 -18.92
C ALA A 319 19.93 -6.76 -20.06
N ALA A 320 19.79 -8.06 -19.80
CA ALA A 320 19.25 -8.99 -20.78
C ALA A 320 17.81 -8.57 -21.21
N PRO A 321 17.45 -8.69 -22.50
CA PRO A 321 16.10 -8.39 -22.96
C PRO A 321 15.05 -9.18 -22.19
N GLY A 322 14.02 -8.50 -21.69
CA GLY A 322 12.95 -9.13 -20.91
C GLY A 322 13.31 -9.43 -19.45
N SER A 323 14.43 -8.92 -18.94
CA SER A 323 14.72 -8.95 -17.51
C SER A 323 13.61 -8.26 -16.71
N LEU A 324 13.10 -8.98 -15.71
CA LEU A 324 11.99 -8.53 -14.85
C LEU A 324 12.48 -7.91 -13.55
N VAL A 325 13.69 -8.26 -13.10
CA VAL A 325 14.30 -7.84 -11.83
C VAL A 325 15.79 -7.63 -12.01
N LEU A 326 16.36 -6.60 -11.37
CA LEU A 326 17.80 -6.40 -11.21
C LEU A 326 18.24 -6.92 -9.83
N VAL A 327 19.18 -7.85 -9.80
CA VAL A 327 19.74 -8.41 -8.57
C VAL A 327 21.08 -7.76 -8.32
N ALA A 328 21.20 -7.05 -7.19
CA ALA A 328 22.42 -6.37 -6.76
C ALA A 328 23.12 -7.18 -5.65
N PRO A 329 24.23 -7.89 -5.95
CA PRO A 329 25.02 -8.55 -4.91
C PRO A 329 25.56 -7.52 -3.91
N ILE A 330 25.44 -7.83 -2.61
CA ILE A 330 25.96 -7.02 -1.50
C ILE A 330 26.73 -7.90 -0.52
N GLU A 331 27.79 -7.34 0.05
CA GLU A 331 28.64 -8.07 1.00
C GLU A 331 28.08 -8.09 2.41
N ARG A 332 27.44 -6.99 2.84
CA ARG A 332 26.96 -6.81 4.21
C ARG A 332 25.54 -6.27 4.20
N VAL A 333 24.70 -6.80 5.10
CA VAL A 333 23.32 -6.35 5.30
C VAL A 333 23.30 -5.46 6.54
N GLN A 334 23.37 -4.16 6.33
CA GLN A 334 23.44 -3.14 7.36
C GLN A 334 22.69 -1.86 6.92
N PRO A 335 22.27 -1.00 7.85
CA PRO A 335 21.53 0.23 7.53
C PRO A 335 22.20 1.15 6.50
N GLU A 336 23.53 1.16 6.50
CA GLU A 336 24.38 1.97 5.62
C GLU A 336 24.49 1.41 4.21
N GLU A 337 23.99 0.19 3.95
CA GLU A 337 23.93 -0.42 2.63
C GLU A 337 22.58 -0.08 1.97
N PRO A 338 22.52 0.86 0.99
CA PRO A 338 21.27 1.24 0.33
C PRO A 338 20.45 0.09 -0.25
N PHE A 339 21.09 -0.94 -0.81
CA PHE A 339 20.35 -2.09 -1.33
C PHE A 339 19.69 -2.95 -0.25
N ALA A 340 20.03 -2.75 1.02
CA ALA A 340 19.35 -3.34 2.17
C ALA A 340 18.10 -2.57 2.63
N ARG A 341 17.79 -1.43 2.02
CA ARG A 341 16.60 -0.61 2.32
C ARG A 341 15.41 -0.99 1.42
N GLU A 342 14.23 -0.48 1.74
CA GLU A 342 13.08 -0.53 0.85
C GLU A 342 13.36 0.28 -0.43
N LYS A 343 12.93 -0.24 -1.59
CA LYS A 343 13.24 0.35 -2.91
C LYS A 343 12.00 0.65 -3.76
N LEU A 344 10.87 -0.02 -3.49
CA LEU A 344 9.63 0.07 -4.28
C LEU A 344 9.84 0.06 -5.81
N ALA A 345 10.84 -0.72 -6.23
CA ALA A 345 11.33 -0.86 -7.59
C ALA A 345 11.83 -2.31 -7.77
N PRO A 346 11.85 -2.86 -8.98
CA PRO A 346 12.24 -4.24 -9.28
C PRO A 346 13.75 -4.44 -9.18
N VAL A 347 14.33 -4.01 -8.06
CA VAL A 347 15.73 -4.13 -7.67
C VAL A 347 15.77 -4.85 -6.33
N ILE A 348 16.55 -5.91 -6.22
CA ILE A 348 16.65 -6.72 -5.00
C ILE A 348 18.11 -6.87 -4.58
N GLY A 349 18.40 -6.64 -3.30
CA GLY A 349 19.72 -6.93 -2.74
C GLY A 349 19.92 -8.44 -2.60
N PHE A 350 21.14 -8.93 -2.79
CA PHE A 350 21.46 -10.35 -2.62
C PHE A 350 22.70 -10.49 -1.74
N ALA A 351 22.53 -11.07 -0.56
CA ALA A 351 23.62 -11.30 0.39
C ALA A 351 23.80 -12.79 0.65
N ARG A 352 25.06 -13.19 0.81
CA ARG A 352 25.41 -14.54 1.29
C ARG A 352 25.42 -14.56 2.80
N VAL A 353 24.88 -15.62 3.39
CA VAL A 353 24.90 -15.87 4.83
C VAL A 353 25.34 -17.31 5.09
N ALA A 354 26.05 -17.55 6.19
CA ALA A 354 26.55 -18.87 6.55
C ALA A 354 25.41 -19.82 6.93
N ASP A 355 24.46 -19.32 7.72
CA ASP A 355 23.37 -20.10 8.30
C ASP A 355 22.16 -19.23 8.67
N VAL A 356 21.14 -19.88 9.24
CA VAL A 356 19.91 -19.24 9.71
C VAL A 356 20.15 -18.22 10.84
N GLY A 357 21.19 -18.40 11.66
CA GLY A 357 21.54 -17.49 12.73
C GLY A 357 22.04 -16.15 12.18
N GLN A 358 22.98 -16.19 11.23
CA GLN A 358 23.45 -15.00 10.52
C GLN A 358 22.32 -14.35 9.71
N ALA A 359 21.48 -15.16 9.04
CA ALA A 359 20.31 -14.65 8.32
C ALA A 359 19.35 -13.89 9.25
N GLY A 360 19.05 -14.45 10.43
CA GLY A 360 18.20 -13.81 11.42
C GLY A 360 18.80 -12.52 11.98
N ALA A 361 20.12 -12.47 12.19
CA ALA A 361 20.81 -11.25 12.61
C ALA A 361 20.75 -10.15 11.54
N ALA A 362 21.01 -10.51 10.27
CA ALA A 362 20.91 -9.62 9.11
C ALA A 362 19.48 -9.09 8.92
N ALA A 363 18.48 -9.98 8.97
CA ALA A 363 17.06 -9.61 8.89
C ALA A 363 16.67 -8.62 10.00
N ARG A 364 17.06 -8.88 11.25
CA ARG A 364 16.82 -7.95 12.37
C ARG A 364 17.53 -6.61 12.17
N ALA A 365 18.73 -6.61 11.62
CA ALA A 365 19.49 -5.39 11.33
C ALA A 365 18.79 -4.54 10.28
N MET A 366 18.35 -5.17 9.21
CA MET A 366 17.62 -4.55 8.11
C MET A 366 16.30 -3.93 8.59
N MET A 367 15.57 -4.65 9.44
CA MET A 367 14.28 -4.19 9.98
C MET A 367 14.40 -3.11 11.08
N ARG A 368 15.61 -2.84 11.62
CA ARG A 368 15.79 -1.72 12.58
C ARG A 368 15.55 -0.36 11.93
N SER A 369 15.84 -0.22 10.64
CA SER A 369 15.73 1.05 9.92
C SER A 369 14.34 1.28 9.32
N ALA A 370 13.67 0.22 8.84
CA ALA A 370 12.30 0.23 8.32
C ALA A 370 11.78 -1.22 8.27
N GLY A 371 10.48 -1.47 8.41
CA GLY A 371 9.88 -2.81 8.25
C GLY A 371 9.54 -3.59 9.53
N ARG A 372 9.56 -2.95 10.71
CA ARG A 372 9.12 -3.59 11.98
C ARG A 372 7.61 -3.68 12.19
N GLY A 373 6.83 -2.99 11.35
CA GLY A 373 5.41 -2.72 11.60
C GLY A 373 5.27 -1.40 12.33
#